data_AF-A0A9E2K999-F1
#
_entry.id   AF-A0A9E2K999-F1
#
_cell.length_a   1.000
_cell.length_b   1.000
_cell.length_c   1.000
_cell.angle_alpha   90.00
_cell.angle_beta   90.00
_cell.angle_gamma   90.00
#
_symmetry.space_group_name_H-M   'P 1'
#
loop_
_entity.id
_entity.type
_entity.pdbx_description
1 polymer ?
#
loop_
_entity_poly.entity_id
_entity_poly.type
_entity_poly.pdbx_seq_one_letter_code
_entity_poly.pdbx_strand_id
1 'polypeptide(L)'
;MKILLLDNAIDSLEWALRHLDSFLKKDAQYVNPDESTTYLKQAILCLNSALELFFKAKISEINPIFIYDNVCTRDMHKSILEYYCKKQKGQINMPLHDYVIENADIHTIEYSKCIELFCILYEVGDGYKTDFEEINRIRNDLTHLGIKSKSEYYKLAGQLAEILCFLEKDILPSLEYDKTKIKEVRCDIILIEHMLASLEDGIWAKINMKKIEYICEQLKKAFYTLEVQQYLSKKEISAEFELTLDAEFMYSVIDMGYKETRINIAAIYSLGSKDALIICDEESKDGPIYGIIELNAIDIRDLSKNKFYLSLDKSGTIIEDYDEQGMFWQSVGKYKKNFAYVPFSKGKQVELMKKIIDSIENIEVTEW
;
A
#
# COMPACT_ATOMS: atom_id res chain seq x y z
N MET A 1 15.89 -26.98 -22.54
CA MET A 1 15.46 -25.57 -22.38
C MET A 1 16.20 -25.03 -21.17
N LYS A 2 16.88 -23.89 -21.28
CA LYS A 2 17.49 -23.21 -20.13
C LYS A 2 16.48 -22.15 -19.67
N ILE A 3 16.16 -22.13 -18.39
CA ILE A 3 15.30 -21.11 -17.78
C ILE A 3 16.20 -20.38 -16.78
N LEU A 4 16.57 -19.14 -17.08
CA LEU A 4 17.38 -18.31 -16.20
C LEU A 4 16.52 -17.68 -15.11
N LEU A 5 17.16 -17.02 -14.14
CA LEU A 5 16.46 -16.46 -12.98
C LEU A 5 15.33 -15.49 -13.40
N LEU A 6 15.65 -14.54 -14.28
CA LEU A 6 14.68 -13.54 -14.76
C LEU A 6 13.63 -14.14 -15.71
N ASP A 7 14.00 -15.12 -16.55
CA ASP A 7 13.03 -15.83 -17.38
C ASP A 7 11.96 -16.49 -16.50
N ASN A 8 12.40 -17.13 -15.40
CA ASN A 8 11.51 -17.78 -14.45
C ASN A 8 10.65 -16.79 -13.66
N ALA A 9 11.21 -15.62 -13.32
CA ALA A 9 10.49 -14.55 -12.64
C ALA A 9 9.36 -13.98 -13.52
N ILE A 10 9.67 -13.71 -14.79
CA ILE A 10 8.71 -13.20 -15.78
C ILE A 10 7.63 -14.24 -16.09
N ASP A 11 7.99 -15.50 -16.35
CA ASP A 11 7.00 -16.56 -16.59
C ASP A 11 6.07 -16.75 -15.38
N SER A 12 6.62 -16.75 -14.16
CA SER A 12 5.82 -16.82 -12.93
C SER A 12 4.84 -15.64 -12.81
N LEU A 13 5.28 -14.42 -13.15
CA LEU A 13 4.41 -13.25 -13.14
C LEU A 13 3.32 -13.36 -14.21
N GLU A 14 3.64 -13.79 -15.43
CA GLU A 14 2.62 -14.02 -16.48
C GLU A 14 1.57 -15.04 -16.06
N TRP A 15 1.97 -16.14 -15.41
CA TRP A 15 1.03 -17.11 -14.86
C TRP A 15 0.17 -16.51 -13.75
N ALA A 16 0.75 -15.68 -12.88
CA ALA A 16 -0.01 -14.98 -11.87
C ALA A 16 -1.11 -14.11 -12.50
N LEU A 17 -0.75 -13.30 -13.50
CA LEU A 17 -1.67 -12.42 -14.21
C LEU A 17 -2.77 -13.20 -14.95
N ARG A 18 -2.43 -14.29 -15.64
CA ARG A 18 -3.43 -15.15 -16.31
C ARG A 18 -4.45 -15.75 -15.33
N HIS A 19 -3.97 -16.16 -14.16
CA HIS A 19 -4.84 -16.72 -13.12
C HIS A 19 -5.70 -15.65 -12.43
N LEU A 20 -5.15 -14.45 -12.18
CA LEU A 20 -5.93 -13.31 -11.70
C LEU A 20 -7.01 -12.90 -12.70
N ASP A 21 -6.67 -12.76 -13.98
CA ASP A 21 -7.63 -12.45 -15.04
C ASP A 21 -8.76 -13.50 -15.11
N SER A 22 -8.40 -14.78 -15.07
CA SER A 22 -9.37 -15.89 -15.05
C SER A 22 -10.28 -15.83 -13.82
N PHE A 23 -9.73 -15.50 -12.66
CA PHE A 23 -10.48 -15.36 -11.42
C PHE A 23 -11.45 -14.17 -11.50
N LEU A 24 -10.96 -12.99 -11.89
CA LEU A 24 -11.73 -11.75 -12.00
C LEU A 24 -12.90 -11.90 -12.99
N LYS A 25 -12.68 -12.57 -14.13
CA LYS A 25 -13.75 -12.87 -15.11
C LYS A 25 -14.83 -13.81 -14.58
N LYS A 26 -14.49 -14.72 -13.66
CA LYS A 26 -15.41 -15.73 -13.14
C LYS A 26 -16.16 -15.27 -11.90
N ASP A 27 -15.47 -14.65 -10.96
CA ASP A 27 -16.00 -14.37 -9.63
C ASP A 27 -15.29 -13.20 -8.93
N ALA A 28 -15.14 -12.07 -9.63
CA ALA A 28 -14.55 -10.85 -9.08
C ALA A 28 -15.14 -10.39 -7.73
N GLN A 29 -16.42 -10.67 -7.48
CA GLN A 29 -17.14 -10.25 -6.26
C GLN A 29 -17.11 -11.31 -5.13
N TYR A 30 -16.34 -12.38 -5.34
CA TYR A 30 -16.16 -13.50 -4.41
C TYR A 30 -17.49 -14.04 -3.87
N VAL A 31 -18.43 -14.30 -4.80
CA VAL A 31 -19.79 -14.79 -4.54
C VAL A 31 -19.81 -16.31 -4.50
N ASN A 32 -19.02 -16.97 -5.36
CA ASN A 32 -18.97 -18.42 -5.52
C ASN A 32 -17.54 -18.96 -5.31
N PRO A 33 -16.99 -18.83 -4.08
CA PRO A 33 -15.59 -19.14 -3.80
C PRO A 33 -15.21 -20.58 -4.12
N ASP A 34 -16.13 -21.54 -4.02
CA ASP A 34 -15.85 -22.96 -4.28
C ASP A 34 -15.41 -23.22 -5.74
N GLU A 35 -15.83 -22.40 -6.69
CA GLU A 35 -15.52 -22.55 -8.12
C GLU A 35 -14.32 -21.68 -8.55
N SER A 36 -14.08 -20.57 -7.85
CA SER A 36 -13.15 -19.53 -8.27
C SER A 36 -11.83 -19.52 -7.51
N THR A 37 -11.81 -20.00 -6.26
CA THR A 37 -10.65 -19.92 -5.36
C THR A 37 -9.40 -20.62 -5.90
N THR A 38 -9.56 -21.66 -6.73
CA THR A 38 -8.42 -22.34 -7.35
C THR A 38 -7.58 -21.36 -8.18
N TYR A 39 -8.21 -20.46 -8.94
CA TYR A 39 -7.50 -19.47 -9.75
C TYR A 39 -6.77 -18.46 -8.86
N LEU A 40 -7.45 -17.92 -7.84
CA LEU A 40 -6.85 -16.99 -6.89
C LEU A 40 -5.65 -17.61 -6.15
N LYS A 41 -5.76 -18.88 -5.74
CA LYS A 41 -4.67 -19.62 -5.11
C LYS A 41 -3.47 -19.78 -6.03
N GLN A 42 -3.69 -20.20 -7.28
CA GLN A 42 -2.59 -20.33 -8.24
C GLN A 42 -1.93 -18.98 -8.55
N ALA A 43 -2.73 -17.93 -8.70
CA ALA A 43 -2.23 -16.56 -8.86
C ALA A 43 -1.27 -16.16 -7.74
N ILE A 44 -1.65 -16.38 -6.48
CA ILE A 44 -0.86 -15.98 -5.32
C ILE A 44 0.43 -16.80 -5.20
N LEU A 45 0.40 -18.10 -5.52
CA LEU A 45 1.60 -18.94 -5.56
C LEU A 45 2.59 -18.46 -6.62
N CYS A 46 2.09 -18.18 -7.82
CA CYS A 46 2.89 -17.66 -8.93
C CYS A 46 3.44 -16.27 -8.63
N LEU A 47 2.64 -15.37 -8.04
CA LEU A 47 3.06 -14.02 -7.67
C LEU A 47 4.14 -14.02 -6.58
N ASN A 48 3.98 -14.85 -5.54
CA ASN A 48 5.02 -15.03 -4.52
C ASN A 48 6.33 -15.50 -5.15
N SER A 49 6.26 -16.48 -6.06
CA SER A 49 7.44 -16.98 -6.76
C SER A 49 8.09 -15.89 -7.61
N ALA A 50 7.30 -15.10 -8.34
CA ALA A 50 7.80 -13.99 -9.13
C ALA A 50 8.52 -12.94 -8.27
N LEU A 51 7.89 -12.48 -7.17
CA LEU A 51 8.47 -11.52 -6.24
C LEU A 51 9.80 -12.01 -5.66
N GLU A 52 9.85 -13.27 -5.21
CA GLU A 52 11.07 -13.87 -4.68
C GLU A 52 12.22 -13.79 -5.67
N LEU A 53 11.96 -14.15 -6.93
CA LEU A 53 12.95 -14.21 -7.99
C LEU A 53 13.38 -12.81 -8.42
N PHE A 54 12.46 -11.85 -8.52
CA PHE A 54 12.80 -10.45 -8.79
C PHE A 54 13.68 -9.87 -7.68
N PHE A 55 13.30 -10.05 -6.42
CA PHE A 55 14.08 -9.54 -5.29
C PHE A 55 15.47 -10.17 -5.25
N LYS A 56 15.60 -11.48 -5.49
CA LYS A 56 16.90 -12.15 -5.61
C LYS A 56 17.73 -11.61 -6.77
N ALA A 57 17.12 -11.33 -7.91
CA ALA A 57 17.81 -10.73 -9.05
C ALA A 57 18.36 -9.34 -8.68
N LYS A 58 17.53 -8.46 -8.10
CA LYS A 58 17.93 -7.12 -7.65
C LYS A 58 19.02 -7.16 -6.57
N ILE A 59 18.84 -7.95 -5.51
CA ILE A 59 19.85 -8.14 -4.46
C ILE A 59 21.20 -8.59 -5.07
N SER A 60 21.15 -9.47 -6.07
CA SER A 60 22.36 -9.98 -6.73
C SER A 60 23.12 -8.91 -7.53
N GLU A 61 22.47 -7.83 -7.97
CA GLU A 61 23.13 -6.69 -8.62
C GLU A 61 24.07 -5.97 -7.64
N ILE A 62 23.67 -5.86 -6.36
CA ILE A 62 24.48 -5.25 -5.30
C ILE A 62 25.60 -6.22 -4.89
N ASN A 63 25.23 -7.43 -4.50
CA ASN A 63 26.18 -8.49 -4.17
C ASN A 63 25.56 -9.87 -4.44
N PRO A 64 26.07 -10.62 -5.43
CA PRO A 64 25.53 -11.92 -5.79
C PRO A 64 25.57 -12.97 -4.66
N ILE A 65 26.39 -12.78 -3.62
CA ILE A 65 26.51 -13.75 -2.52
C ILE A 65 25.32 -13.67 -1.56
N PHE A 66 24.64 -12.52 -1.47
CA PHE A 66 23.58 -12.28 -0.47
C PHE A 66 22.36 -13.18 -0.63
N ILE A 67 22.13 -13.76 -1.81
CA ILE A 67 21.00 -14.65 -2.05
C ILE A 67 21.23 -16.11 -1.62
N TYR A 68 22.39 -16.44 -1.04
CA TYR A 68 22.71 -17.80 -0.60
C TYR A 68 22.81 -17.91 0.93
N ASP A 69 22.39 -19.04 1.50
CA ASP A 69 22.29 -19.20 2.96
C ASP A 69 23.64 -19.28 3.70
N ASN A 70 24.75 -19.48 2.99
CA ASN A 70 26.08 -19.67 3.58
C ASN A 70 27.07 -18.56 3.16
N VAL A 71 27.02 -17.41 3.85
CA VAL A 71 27.89 -16.25 3.58
C VAL A 71 29.30 -16.41 4.20
N CYS A 72 29.52 -17.45 5.02
CA CYS A 72 30.82 -17.73 5.63
C CYS A 72 31.78 -18.38 4.63
N THR A 73 33.02 -17.89 4.54
CA THR A 73 34.07 -18.46 3.67
C THR A 73 34.43 -19.91 3.99
N ARG A 74 34.16 -20.39 5.21
CA ARG A 74 34.41 -21.79 5.59
C ARG A 74 33.38 -22.76 4.99
N ASP A 75 32.17 -22.28 4.73
CA ASP A 75 31.03 -23.10 4.28
C ASP A 75 30.57 -22.71 2.85
N MET A 76 31.35 -21.86 2.17
CA MET A 76 31.03 -21.38 0.84
C MET A 76 31.19 -22.50 -0.19
N HIS A 77 30.12 -22.74 -0.96
CA HIS A 77 30.10 -23.82 -1.93
C HIS A 77 31.18 -23.65 -3.01
N LYS A 78 31.86 -24.75 -3.37
CA LYS A 78 33.01 -24.73 -4.28
C LYS A 78 32.73 -24.08 -5.63
N SER A 79 31.51 -24.27 -6.18
CA SER A 79 31.12 -23.66 -7.46
C SER A 79 31.12 -22.13 -7.42
N ILE A 80 30.82 -21.50 -6.27
CA ILE A 80 30.89 -20.05 -6.09
C ILE A 80 32.35 -19.59 -6.17
N LEU A 81 33.27 -20.30 -5.52
CA LEU A 81 34.70 -20.00 -5.59
C LEU A 81 35.25 -20.20 -7.01
N GLU A 82 34.82 -21.25 -7.70
CA GLU A 82 35.18 -21.52 -9.09
C GLU A 82 34.66 -20.44 -10.04
N TYR A 83 33.46 -19.91 -9.82
CA TYR A 83 32.93 -18.76 -10.55
C TYR A 83 33.86 -17.56 -10.44
N TYR A 84 34.24 -17.16 -9.24
CA TYR A 84 35.11 -15.99 -9.05
C TYR A 84 36.52 -16.21 -9.63
N CYS A 85 37.06 -17.44 -9.55
CA CYS A 85 38.30 -17.81 -10.23
C CYS A 85 38.21 -17.63 -11.75
N LYS A 86 37.10 -18.04 -12.37
CA LYS A 86 36.85 -17.88 -13.81
C LYS A 86 36.63 -16.40 -14.17
N LYS A 87 35.91 -15.65 -13.33
CA LYS A 87 35.61 -14.22 -13.53
C LYS A 87 36.87 -13.37 -13.50
N GLN A 88 37.76 -13.61 -12.54
CA GLN A 88 39.06 -12.91 -12.46
C GLN A 88 39.93 -13.16 -13.70
N LYS A 89 39.82 -14.34 -14.31
CA LYS A 89 40.54 -14.71 -15.54
C LYS A 89 39.83 -14.24 -16.82
N GLY A 90 38.69 -13.56 -16.73
CA GLY A 90 37.89 -13.13 -17.89
C GLY A 90 37.25 -14.30 -18.66
N GLN A 91 37.09 -15.47 -18.03
CA GLN A 91 36.60 -16.70 -18.69
C GLN A 91 35.07 -16.85 -18.63
N ILE A 92 34.38 -15.92 -17.96
CA ILE A 92 32.94 -15.97 -17.76
C ILE A 92 32.39 -14.53 -17.72
N ASN A 93 31.28 -14.31 -18.41
CA ASN A 93 30.59 -13.02 -18.48
C ASN A 93 29.13 -13.10 -17.99
N MET A 94 28.74 -14.21 -17.36
CA MET A 94 27.38 -14.38 -16.84
C MET A 94 27.30 -14.05 -15.34
N PRO A 95 26.11 -13.69 -14.82
CA PRO A 95 25.88 -13.53 -13.39
C PRO A 95 26.16 -14.80 -12.59
N LEU A 96 26.47 -14.66 -11.29
CA LEU A 96 26.75 -15.82 -10.42
C LEU A 96 25.53 -16.74 -10.30
N HIS A 97 24.32 -16.19 -10.19
CA HIS A 97 23.10 -16.98 -10.06
C HIS A 97 22.88 -17.90 -11.27
N ASP A 98 23.07 -17.40 -12.49
CA ASP A 98 22.98 -18.23 -13.69
C ASP A 98 24.07 -19.28 -13.74
N TYR A 99 25.30 -18.96 -13.33
CA TYR A 99 26.38 -19.94 -13.27
C TYR A 99 26.08 -21.06 -12.26
N VAL A 100 25.56 -20.70 -11.09
CA VAL A 100 25.22 -21.68 -10.05
C VAL A 100 24.09 -22.60 -10.51
N ILE A 101 23.05 -22.05 -11.15
CA ILE A 101 21.96 -22.83 -11.76
C ILE A 101 22.51 -23.91 -12.71
N GLU A 102 23.56 -23.58 -13.46
CA GLU A 102 24.16 -24.50 -14.43
C GLU A 102 25.10 -25.54 -13.81
N ASN A 103 25.66 -25.29 -12.61
CA ASN A 103 26.86 -25.99 -12.15
C ASN A 103 26.78 -26.54 -10.72
N ALA A 104 25.73 -26.25 -9.95
CA ALA A 104 25.61 -26.74 -8.58
C ALA A 104 24.15 -26.80 -8.08
N ASP A 105 23.95 -27.68 -7.09
CA ASP A 105 22.72 -27.72 -6.29
C ASP A 105 22.94 -26.90 -5.02
N ILE A 106 22.58 -25.62 -5.05
CA ILE A 106 22.75 -24.69 -3.93
C ILE A 106 21.40 -24.09 -3.56
N HIS A 107 21.07 -24.16 -2.27
CA HIS A 107 19.91 -23.49 -1.72
C HIS A 107 20.13 -21.97 -1.63
N THR A 108 19.09 -21.23 -2.01
CA THR A 108 19.03 -19.77 -1.88
C THR A 108 18.18 -19.40 -0.69
N ILE A 109 18.37 -18.18 -0.18
CA ILE A 109 17.60 -17.65 0.95
C ILE A 109 16.09 -17.80 0.73
N GLU A 110 15.36 -18.07 1.80
CA GLU A 110 13.89 -18.15 1.78
C GLU A 110 13.23 -16.77 1.58
N TYR A 111 11.96 -16.79 1.17
CA TYR A 111 11.14 -15.60 0.87
C TYR A 111 11.20 -14.52 1.97
N SER A 112 10.99 -14.89 3.24
CA SER A 112 10.97 -13.93 4.34
C SER A 112 12.30 -13.18 4.51
N LYS A 113 13.43 -13.89 4.37
CA LYS A 113 14.77 -13.30 4.42
C LYS A 113 15.02 -12.45 3.17
N CYS A 114 14.49 -12.86 2.02
CA CYS A 114 14.58 -12.11 0.77
C CYS A 114 13.90 -10.74 0.88
N ILE A 115 12.66 -10.67 1.41
CA ILE A 115 11.96 -9.39 1.63
C ILE A 115 12.77 -8.50 2.57
N GLU A 116 13.21 -9.04 3.70
CA GLU A 116 13.94 -8.25 4.71
C GLU A 116 15.19 -7.61 4.10
N LEU A 117 16.00 -8.40 3.38
CA LEU A 117 17.18 -7.91 2.68
C LEU A 117 16.83 -6.90 1.59
N PHE A 118 15.84 -7.19 0.76
CA PHE A 118 15.45 -6.32 -0.35
C PHE A 118 14.98 -4.95 0.14
N CYS A 119 14.04 -4.93 1.09
CA CYS A 119 13.49 -3.68 1.62
C CYS A 119 14.56 -2.83 2.32
N ILE A 120 15.53 -3.45 3.01
CA ILE A 120 16.65 -2.73 3.62
C ILE A 120 17.58 -2.16 2.55
N LEU A 121 17.97 -2.96 1.56
CA LEU A 121 18.96 -2.56 0.56
C LEU A 121 18.45 -1.50 -0.42
N TYR A 122 17.14 -1.48 -0.68
CA TYR A 122 16.49 -0.56 -1.61
C TYR A 122 15.63 0.52 -0.91
N GLU A 123 15.68 0.60 0.42
CA GLU A 123 14.93 1.57 1.23
C GLU A 123 13.41 1.59 0.91
N VAL A 124 12.84 0.40 0.65
CA VAL A 124 11.42 0.26 0.29
C VAL A 124 10.53 0.63 1.48
N GLY A 125 9.48 1.40 1.23
CA GLY A 125 8.53 1.84 2.25
C GLY A 125 7.86 0.69 3.03
N ASP A 126 7.56 0.94 4.30
CA ASP A 126 6.97 -0.05 5.21
C ASP A 126 5.59 -0.58 4.74
N GLY A 127 4.87 0.20 3.91
CA GLY A 127 3.61 -0.22 3.29
C GLY A 127 3.82 -1.45 2.41
N TYR A 128 4.62 -1.30 1.36
CA TYR A 128 4.96 -2.40 0.45
C TYR A 128 5.59 -3.60 1.16
N LYS A 129 6.47 -3.36 2.14
CA LYS A 129 7.03 -4.44 2.95
C LYS A 129 5.94 -5.27 3.64
N THR A 130 4.96 -4.60 4.25
CA THR A 130 3.82 -5.25 4.90
C THR A 130 3.02 -6.08 3.90
N ASP A 131 2.79 -5.56 2.69
CA ASP A 131 2.05 -6.28 1.66
C ASP A 131 2.80 -7.52 1.17
N PHE A 132 4.13 -7.46 1.02
CA PHE A 132 4.95 -8.63 0.68
C PHE A 132 4.94 -9.69 1.77
N GLU A 133 5.02 -9.29 3.05
CA GLU A 133 4.93 -10.23 4.17
C GLU A 133 3.54 -10.88 4.24
N GLU A 134 2.51 -10.09 4.00
CA GLU A 134 1.12 -10.51 4.06
C GLU A 134 0.76 -11.48 2.92
N ILE A 135 1.20 -11.24 1.68
CA ILE A 135 0.92 -12.14 0.56
C ILE A 135 1.55 -13.52 0.78
N ASN A 136 2.68 -13.59 1.48
CA ASN A 136 3.31 -14.85 1.87
C ASN A 136 2.59 -15.54 3.04
N ARG A 137 2.04 -14.78 3.99
CA ARG A 137 1.12 -15.31 5.00
C ARG A 137 -0.13 -15.89 4.34
N ILE A 138 -0.76 -15.14 3.43
CA ILE A 138 -1.96 -15.55 2.70
C ILE A 138 -1.67 -16.76 1.83
N ARG A 139 -0.49 -16.87 1.20
CA ARG A 139 -0.07 -18.10 0.49
C ARG A 139 -0.15 -19.33 1.39
N ASN A 140 0.37 -19.22 2.62
CA ASN A 140 0.32 -20.32 3.59
C ASN A 140 -1.14 -20.59 4.02
N ASP A 141 -1.91 -19.55 4.33
CA ASP A 141 -3.31 -19.67 4.74
C ASP A 141 -4.18 -20.26 3.61
N LEU A 142 -4.04 -19.85 2.36
CA LEU A 142 -4.76 -20.44 1.21
C LEU A 142 -4.32 -21.88 0.91
N THR A 143 -3.10 -22.22 1.28
CA THR A 143 -2.60 -23.59 1.13
C THR A 143 -3.24 -24.52 2.17
N HIS A 144 -3.58 -24.01 3.37
CA HIS A 144 -3.97 -24.83 4.51
C HIS A 144 -5.38 -24.59 5.06
N LEU A 145 -5.93 -23.39 4.95
CA LEU A 145 -7.09 -22.85 5.68
C LEU A 145 -8.15 -22.15 4.81
N GLY A 146 -7.76 -21.57 3.66
CA GLY A 146 -8.66 -20.84 2.74
C GLY A 146 -8.97 -19.39 3.16
N ILE A 147 -9.75 -18.67 2.34
CA ILE A 147 -10.31 -17.32 2.64
C ILE A 147 -11.74 -17.50 3.17
N LYS A 148 -12.02 -16.94 4.36
CA LYS A 148 -13.22 -17.24 5.14
C LYS A 148 -14.37 -16.28 4.86
N SER A 149 -14.10 -15.08 4.32
CA SER A 149 -15.13 -14.06 4.13
C SER A 149 -14.85 -13.06 3.02
N LYS A 150 -15.90 -12.38 2.54
CA LYS A 150 -15.77 -11.22 1.64
C LYS A 150 -14.96 -10.07 2.25
N SER A 151 -14.95 -9.95 3.57
CA SER A 151 -14.15 -8.94 4.27
C SER A 151 -12.66 -9.23 4.22
N GLU A 152 -12.26 -10.49 4.14
CA GLU A 152 -10.85 -10.87 3.94
C GLU A 152 -10.46 -10.71 2.48
N TYR A 153 -11.39 -11.01 1.56
CA TYR A 153 -11.14 -10.91 0.13
C TYR A 153 -10.84 -9.48 -0.36
N TYR A 154 -11.62 -8.45 0.03
CA TYR A 154 -11.36 -7.10 -0.48
C TYR A 154 -9.97 -6.58 -0.04
N LYS A 155 -9.52 -6.94 1.17
CA LYS A 155 -8.18 -6.58 1.67
C LYS A 155 -7.10 -7.23 0.83
N LEU A 156 -7.28 -8.50 0.51
CA LEU A 156 -6.39 -9.21 -0.41
C LEU A 156 -6.41 -8.59 -1.81
N ALA A 157 -7.57 -8.14 -2.31
CA ALA A 157 -7.65 -7.48 -3.60
C ALA A 157 -6.81 -6.20 -3.62
N GLY A 158 -6.91 -5.36 -2.59
CA GLY A 158 -6.08 -4.17 -2.43
C GLY A 158 -4.60 -4.47 -2.37
N GLN A 159 -4.20 -5.45 -1.55
CA GLN A 159 -2.81 -5.88 -1.44
C GLN A 159 -2.24 -6.38 -2.76
N LEU A 160 -3.03 -7.13 -3.54
CA LEU A 160 -2.62 -7.56 -4.87
C LEU A 160 -2.46 -6.37 -5.81
N ALA A 161 -3.37 -5.38 -5.75
CA ALA A 161 -3.25 -4.16 -6.56
C ALA A 161 -1.96 -3.39 -6.23
N GLU A 162 -1.67 -3.17 -4.95
CA GLU A 162 -0.46 -2.47 -4.52
C GLU A 162 0.84 -3.19 -4.93
N ILE A 163 0.89 -4.51 -4.76
CA ILE A 163 2.04 -5.33 -5.20
C ILE A 163 2.23 -5.23 -6.71
N LEU A 164 1.14 -5.28 -7.48
CA LEU A 164 1.18 -5.16 -8.94
C LEU A 164 1.64 -3.76 -9.37
N CYS A 165 1.15 -2.72 -8.70
CA CYS A 165 1.57 -1.33 -8.89
C CYS A 165 3.09 -1.17 -8.66
N PHE A 166 3.61 -1.72 -7.56
CA PHE A 166 5.05 -1.74 -7.26
C PHE A 166 5.87 -2.49 -8.32
N LEU A 167 5.39 -3.65 -8.78
CA LEU A 167 6.05 -4.37 -9.86
C LEU A 167 6.12 -3.56 -11.15
N GLU A 168 5.03 -2.87 -11.50
CA GLU A 168 4.89 -2.06 -12.70
C GLU A 168 5.79 -0.82 -12.71
N LYS A 169 5.87 -0.12 -11.58
CA LYS A 169 6.56 1.17 -11.44
C LYS A 169 8.03 1.03 -11.03
N ASP A 170 8.34 0.12 -10.13
CA ASP A 170 9.65 0.07 -9.47
C ASP A 170 10.52 -1.09 -9.96
N ILE A 171 9.94 -2.29 -10.09
CA ILE A 171 10.72 -3.47 -10.45
C ILE A 171 10.95 -3.54 -11.95
N LEU A 172 9.89 -3.71 -12.75
CA LEU A 172 9.98 -4.02 -14.17
C LEU A 172 10.75 -2.98 -14.99
N PRO A 173 10.62 -1.66 -14.74
CA PRO A 173 11.39 -0.66 -15.48
C PRO A 173 12.90 -0.71 -15.20
N SER A 174 13.30 -1.27 -14.06
CA SER A 174 14.71 -1.36 -13.65
C SER A 174 15.43 -2.62 -14.14
N LEU A 175 14.72 -3.55 -14.78
CA LEU A 175 15.29 -4.84 -15.20
C LEU A 175 16.03 -4.72 -16.54
N GLU A 176 17.21 -5.33 -16.60
CA GLU A 176 17.91 -5.59 -17.87
C GLU A 176 17.31 -6.82 -18.56
N TYR A 177 16.14 -6.66 -19.18
CA TYR A 177 15.40 -7.73 -19.86
C TYR A 177 14.83 -7.28 -21.22
N ASP A 178 14.18 -8.19 -21.96
CA ASP A 178 13.54 -7.85 -23.24
C ASP A 178 12.46 -6.77 -23.06
N LYS A 179 12.70 -5.59 -23.66
CA LYS A 179 11.84 -4.42 -23.49
C LYS A 179 10.43 -4.62 -24.05
N THR A 180 10.28 -5.42 -25.09
CA THR A 180 8.96 -5.71 -25.68
C THR A 180 8.15 -6.54 -24.69
N LYS A 181 8.76 -7.56 -24.11
CA LYS A 181 8.15 -8.43 -23.12
C LYS A 181 7.78 -7.69 -21.84
N ILE A 182 8.67 -6.82 -21.34
CA ILE A 182 8.38 -5.97 -20.19
C ILE A 182 7.16 -5.08 -20.47
N LYS A 183 7.08 -4.48 -21.67
CA LYS A 183 5.93 -3.64 -22.05
C LYS A 183 4.62 -4.43 -22.07
N GLU A 184 4.63 -5.63 -22.65
CA GLU A 184 3.44 -6.51 -22.68
C GLU A 184 2.96 -6.85 -21.26
N VAL A 185 3.86 -7.31 -20.41
CA VAL A 185 3.53 -7.67 -19.02
C VAL A 185 3.01 -6.46 -18.23
N ARG A 186 3.60 -5.28 -18.42
CA ARG A 186 3.10 -4.05 -17.78
C ARG A 186 1.69 -3.68 -18.20
N CYS A 187 1.35 -3.84 -19.48
CA CYS A 187 -0.03 -3.61 -19.95
C CYS A 187 -1.02 -4.55 -19.26
N ASP A 188 -0.67 -5.83 -19.10
CA ASP A 188 -1.51 -6.81 -18.39
C ASP A 188 -1.65 -6.47 -16.90
N ILE A 189 -0.56 -6.02 -16.26
CA ILE A 189 -0.58 -5.54 -14.88
C ILE A 189 -1.57 -4.40 -14.70
N ILE A 190 -1.46 -3.33 -15.49
CA ILE A 190 -2.30 -2.13 -15.35
C ILE A 190 -3.80 -2.49 -15.41
N LEU A 191 -4.17 -3.40 -16.30
CA LEU A 191 -5.57 -3.85 -16.42
C LEU A 191 -6.05 -4.60 -15.18
N ILE A 192 -5.23 -5.51 -14.66
CA ILE A 192 -5.58 -6.36 -13.50
C ILE A 192 -5.55 -5.57 -12.20
N GLU A 193 -4.52 -4.75 -12.00
CA GLU A 193 -4.36 -3.86 -10.85
C GLU A 193 -5.57 -2.92 -10.72
N HIS A 194 -5.94 -2.22 -11.80
CA HIS A 194 -7.08 -1.32 -11.77
C HIS A 194 -8.40 -2.03 -11.41
N MET A 195 -8.61 -3.26 -11.91
CA MET A 195 -9.78 -4.07 -11.55
C MET A 195 -9.77 -4.44 -10.07
N LEU A 196 -8.62 -4.81 -9.52
CA LEU A 196 -8.47 -5.19 -8.11
C LEU A 196 -8.68 -4.00 -7.17
N ALA A 197 -8.08 -2.83 -7.48
CA ALA A 197 -8.29 -1.60 -6.73
C ALA A 197 -9.77 -1.22 -6.70
N SER A 198 -10.42 -1.19 -7.87
CA SER A 198 -11.86 -0.91 -7.98
C SER A 198 -12.73 -1.89 -7.17
N LEU A 199 -12.32 -3.15 -7.06
CA LEU A 199 -13.01 -4.17 -6.26
C LEU A 199 -12.81 -3.97 -4.76
N GLU A 200 -11.59 -3.67 -4.34
CA GLU A 200 -11.28 -3.30 -2.96
C GLU A 200 -12.22 -2.18 -2.53
N ASP A 201 -12.20 -1.06 -3.25
CA ASP A 201 -12.94 0.14 -2.85
C ASP A 201 -14.45 -0.09 -2.89
N GLY A 202 -14.94 -0.74 -3.96
CA GLY A 202 -16.36 -1.02 -4.11
C GLY A 202 -16.92 -1.97 -3.05
N ILE A 203 -16.14 -2.96 -2.60
CA ILE A 203 -16.57 -3.91 -1.56
C ILE A 203 -16.35 -3.31 -0.16
N TRP A 204 -15.21 -2.66 0.07
CA TRP A 204 -14.86 -1.99 1.32
C TRP A 204 -15.90 -0.92 1.66
N ALA A 205 -16.22 -0.04 0.72
CA ALA A 205 -17.21 1.01 0.91
C ALA A 205 -18.57 0.40 1.29
N LYS A 206 -19.03 -0.65 0.62
CA LYS A 206 -20.31 -1.33 0.95
C LYS A 206 -20.32 -1.92 2.36
N ILE A 207 -19.20 -2.52 2.79
CA ILE A 207 -19.09 -3.11 4.13
C ILE A 207 -19.09 -2.02 5.21
N ASN A 208 -18.42 -0.90 4.94
CA ASN A 208 -18.12 0.13 5.92
C ASN A 208 -19.02 1.37 5.87
N MET A 209 -19.91 1.48 4.87
CA MET A 209 -20.68 2.71 4.60
C MET A 209 -21.39 3.27 5.83
N LYS A 210 -22.05 2.42 6.63
CA LYS A 210 -22.75 2.88 7.85
C LYS A 210 -21.82 3.54 8.87
N LYS A 211 -20.58 3.08 8.98
CA LYS A 211 -19.56 3.70 9.86
C LYS A 211 -19.07 5.00 9.25
N ILE A 212 -18.80 5.01 7.95
CA ILE A 212 -18.34 6.19 7.20
C ILE A 212 -19.37 7.33 7.30
N GLU A 213 -20.64 7.03 6.99
CA GLU A 213 -21.77 7.95 7.15
C GLU A 213 -21.84 8.51 8.57
N TYR A 214 -21.76 7.64 9.59
CA TYR A 214 -21.76 8.07 10.99
C TYR A 214 -20.61 9.04 11.29
N ILE A 215 -19.38 8.71 10.86
CA ILE A 215 -18.18 9.53 11.10
C ILE A 215 -18.35 10.91 10.45
N CYS A 216 -18.69 10.95 9.16
CA CYS A 216 -18.83 12.20 8.41
C CYS A 216 -19.95 13.08 9.00
N GLU A 217 -21.08 12.48 9.40
CA GLU A 217 -22.17 13.18 10.08
C GLU A 217 -21.76 13.76 11.44
N GLN A 218 -20.94 13.07 12.23
CA GLN A 218 -20.43 13.63 13.49
C GLN A 218 -19.48 14.80 13.26
N LEU A 219 -18.60 14.69 12.27
CA LEU A 219 -17.66 15.75 11.91
C LEU A 219 -18.40 16.98 11.38
N LYS A 220 -19.40 16.79 10.51
CA LYS A 220 -20.29 17.86 10.04
C LYS A 220 -21.02 18.53 11.21
N LYS A 221 -21.56 17.76 12.16
CA LYS A 221 -22.19 18.31 13.37
C LYS A 221 -21.21 19.11 14.23
N ALA A 222 -19.96 18.67 14.35
CA ALA A 222 -18.92 19.40 15.06
C ALA A 222 -18.57 20.72 14.36
N PHE A 223 -18.47 20.70 13.03
CA PHE A 223 -18.24 21.88 12.21
C PHE A 223 -19.30 22.96 12.39
N TYR A 224 -20.59 22.58 12.42
CA TYR A 224 -21.70 23.52 12.62
C TYR A 224 -21.99 23.87 14.09
N THR A 225 -21.10 23.53 15.03
CA THR A 225 -21.27 23.99 16.42
C THR A 225 -21.05 25.50 16.52
N LEU A 226 -21.76 26.15 17.45
CA LEU A 226 -21.60 27.59 17.72
C LEU A 226 -20.13 27.98 17.95
N GLU A 227 -19.38 27.12 18.64
CA GLU A 227 -17.96 27.35 18.93
C GLU A 227 -17.09 27.43 17.66
N VAL A 228 -17.29 26.52 16.70
CA VAL A 228 -16.54 26.51 15.43
C VAL A 228 -17.00 27.65 14.52
N GLN A 229 -18.31 27.92 14.46
CA GLN A 229 -18.85 29.00 13.64
C GLN A 229 -18.41 30.39 14.12
N GLN A 230 -18.32 30.59 15.44
CA GLN A 230 -17.72 31.79 16.03
C GLN A 230 -16.21 31.89 15.74
N TYR A 231 -15.51 30.75 15.70
CA TYR A 231 -14.09 30.71 15.37
C TYR A 231 -13.83 31.13 13.91
N LEU A 232 -14.60 30.58 12.95
CA LEU A 232 -14.59 31.00 11.54
C LEU A 232 -14.84 32.50 11.39
N SER A 233 -15.90 33.00 12.04
CA SER A 233 -16.27 34.42 12.01
C SER A 233 -15.16 35.32 12.54
N LYS A 234 -14.50 34.92 13.63
CA LYS A 234 -13.39 35.67 14.23
C LYS A 234 -12.16 35.72 13.30
N LYS A 235 -11.95 34.68 12.50
CA LYS A 235 -10.85 34.59 11.53
C LYS A 235 -11.19 35.17 10.16
N GLU A 236 -12.42 35.65 9.96
CA GLU A 236 -12.89 36.16 8.67
C GLU A 236 -12.77 35.10 7.55
N ILE A 237 -12.99 33.83 7.90
CA ILE A 237 -12.97 32.69 6.98
C ILE A 237 -14.42 32.28 6.69
N SER A 238 -14.77 32.17 5.40
CA SER A 238 -16.01 31.50 4.98
C SER A 238 -15.72 30.02 4.75
N ALA A 239 -16.53 29.11 5.27
CA ALA A 239 -16.31 27.68 5.05
C ALA A 239 -17.64 26.91 4.97
N GLU A 240 -17.67 25.86 4.16
CA GLU A 240 -18.79 24.94 4.00
C GLU A 240 -18.32 23.50 4.16
N PHE A 241 -19.17 22.65 4.75
CA PHE A 241 -18.88 21.22 4.94
C PHE A 241 -19.90 20.42 4.15
N GLU A 242 -19.43 19.80 3.08
CA GLU A 242 -20.23 18.99 2.17
C GLU A 242 -19.98 17.49 2.39
N LEU A 243 -21.04 16.70 2.23
CA LEU A 243 -20.94 15.24 2.23
C LEU A 243 -20.95 14.78 0.77
N THR A 244 -19.99 13.93 0.42
CA THR A 244 -19.80 13.38 -0.93
C THR A 244 -19.86 11.85 -0.88
N LEU A 245 -20.82 11.31 -0.13
CA LEU A 245 -20.89 9.86 0.17
C LEU A 245 -21.08 8.96 -1.07
N ASP A 246 -21.46 9.56 -2.18
CA ASP A 246 -21.62 8.95 -3.50
C ASP A 246 -20.38 9.09 -4.40
N ALA A 247 -19.38 9.89 -4.01
CA ALA A 247 -18.12 10.03 -4.73
C ALA A 247 -17.18 8.84 -4.47
N GLU A 248 -16.30 8.58 -5.44
CA GLU A 248 -15.23 7.60 -5.29
C GLU A 248 -14.15 8.17 -4.36
N PHE A 249 -13.73 7.36 -3.38
CA PHE A 249 -12.64 7.61 -2.42
C PHE A 249 -12.82 8.78 -1.46
N MET A 250 -13.66 9.77 -1.76
CA MET A 250 -13.81 11.00 -0.98
C MET A 250 -15.22 11.10 -0.40
N TYR A 251 -15.36 11.10 0.92
CA TYR A 251 -16.67 11.03 1.58
C TYR A 251 -17.20 12.36 2.12
N SER A 252 -16.33 13.35 2.24
CA SER A 252 -16.71 14.72 2.56
C SER A 252 -15.58 15.68 2.24
N VAL A 253 -15.94 16.94 1.99
CA VAL A 253 -15.02 18.03 1.71
C VAL A 253 -15.36 19.24 2.60
N ILE A 254 -14.32 19.97 3.00
CA ILE A 254 -14.43 21.28 3.63
C ILE A 254 -13.87 22.33 2.68
N ASP A 255 -14.76 23.05 2.04
CA ASP A 255 -14.43 24.17 1.16
C ASP A 255 -14.26 25.43 2.00
N MET A 256 -13.15 26.14 1.80
CA MET A 256 -12.87 27.35 2.56
C MET A 256 -12.44 28.51 1.66
N GLY A 257 -12.91 29.68 2.05
CA GLY A 257 -12.56 30.97 1.47
C GLY A 257 -11.90 31.86 2.51
N TYR A 258 -10.72 32.39 2.18
CA TYR A 258 -10.00 33.37 2.98
C TYR A 258 -9.36 34.40 2.06
N LYS A 259 -9.66 35.69 2.33
CA LYS A 259 -9.30 36.80 1.43
C LYS A 259 -9.85 36.56 0.01
N GLU A 260 -9.00 36.53 -1.00
CA GLU A 260 -9.36 36.28 -2.41
C GLU A 260 -9.19 34.80 -2.82
N THR A 261 -8.78 33.94 -1.90
CA THR A 261 -8.52 32.51 -2.17
C THR A 261 -9.72 31.67 -1.76
N ARG A 262 -10.17 30.79 -2.65
CA ARG A 262 -11.11 29.70 -2.36
C ARG A 262 -10.46 28.38 -2.78
N ILE A 263 -10.42 27.43 -1.86
CA ILE A 263 -9.74 26.15 -2.03
C ILE A 263 -10.44 25.08 -1.18
N ASN A 264 -10.29 23.84 -1.60
CA ASN A 264 -10.77 22.69 -0.85
C ASN A 264 -9.64 22.25 0.10
N ILE A 265 -9.80 22.51 1.40
CA ILE A 265 -8.67 22.44 2.35
C ILE A 265 -8.55 21.09 3.02
N ALA A 266 -9.67 20.39 3.14
CA ALA A 266 -9.64 19.06 3.68
C ALA A 266 -10.69 18.19 3.03
N ALA A 267 -10.28 16.98 2.67
CA ALA A 267 -11.19 15.92 2.32
C ALA A 267 -11.03 14.74 3.28
N ILE A 268 -12.05 13.88 3.32
CA ILE A 268 -12.01 12.62 4.06
C ILE A 268 -11.90 11.48 3.05
N TYR A 269 -10.71 10.91 2.93
CA TYR A 269 -10.40 9.85 1.98
C TYR A 269 -10.48 8.45 2.58
N SER A 270 -10.89 7.46 1.79
CA SER A 270 -10.66 6.05 2.08
C SER A 270 -9.22 5.65 1.86
N LEU A 271 -8.72 4.83 2.76
CA LEU A 271 -7.66 3.86 2.46
C LEU A 271 -8.18 2.47 2.80
N GLY A 272 -8.74 1.79 1.79
CA GLY A 272 -9.33 0.45 1.92
C GLY A 272 -8.37 -0.55 2.54
N SER A 273 -7.12 -0.53 2.09
CA SER A 273 -6.05 -1.44 2.50
C SER A 273 -5.69 -1.28 3.98
N LYS A 274 -5.87 -0.06 4.51
CA LYS A 274 -5.58 0.31 5.90
C LYS A 274 -6.84 0.34 6.79
N ASP A 275 -8.02 0.08 6.22
CA ASP A 275 -9.33 0.10 6.88
C ASP A 275 -9.56 1.38 7.71
N ALA A 276 -9.19 2.52 7.12
CA ALA A 276 -9.17 3.82 7.78
C ALA A 276 -9.68 4.94 6.87
N LEU A 277 -10.12 6.03 7.50
CA LEU A 277 -10.38 7.31 6.86
C LEU A 277 -9.26 8.29 7.21
N ILE A 278 -8.70 8.95 6.20
CA ILE A 278 -7.71 10.01 6.37
C ILE A 278 -8.37 11.35 6.15
N ILE A 279 -8.08 12.31 7.04
CA ILE A 279 -8.50 13.70 6.93
C ILE A 279 -7.26 14.51 6.59
N CYS A 280 -7.14 14.92 5.35
CA CYS A 280 -5.95 15.60 4.81
C CYS A 280 -6.35 16.66 3.80
N ASP A 281 -5.38 17.47 3.42
CA ASP A 281 -5.50 18.38 2.29
C ASP A 281 -5.85 17.62 0.99
N GLU A 282 -6.76 18.17 0.19
CA GLU A 282 -7.19 17.59 -1.09
C GLU A 282 -6.12 17.78 -2.17
N GLU A 283 -5.36 18.87 -2.10
CA GLU A 283 -4.52 19.32 -3.21
C GLU A 283 -3.10 18.70 -3.22
N SER A 284 -2.71 17.95 -2.17
CA SER A 284 -1.35 17.42 -2.04
C SER A 284 -1.29 15.97 -1.55
N LYS A 285 -0.59 15.12 -2.31
CA LYS A 285 -0.13 13.79 -1.87
C LYS A 285 0.92 13.88 -0.77
N ASP A 286 1.66 14.99 -0.73
CA ASP A 286 2.58 15.39 0.34
C ASP A 286 1.83 16.34 1.28
N GLY A 287 0.80 15.81 1.93
CA GLY A 287 -0.23 16.62 2.56
C GLY A 287 -0.10 16.71 4.08
N PRO A 288 -0.53 17.82 4.69
CA PRO A 288 -0.84 17.81 6.11
C PRO A 288 -1.97 16.81 6.39
N ILE A 289 -1.67 15.79 7.19
CA ILE A 289 -2.67 14.90 7.76
C ILE A 289 -3.17 15.51 9.07
N TYR A 290 -4.45 15.87 9.11
CA TYR A 290 -5.09 16.45 10.30
C TYR A 290 -5.55 15.37 11.28
N GLY A 291 -6.07 14.26 10.76
CA GLY A 291 -6.50 13.13 11.59
C GLY A 291 -6.69 11.84 10.79
N ILE A 292 -6.66 10.71 11.51
CA ILE A 292 -6.90 9.37 10.96
C ILE A 292 -7.93 8.66 11.83
N ILE A 293 -8.97 8.11 11.20
CA ILE A 293 -10.05 7.38 11.87
C ILE A 293 -10.04 5.95 11.37
N GLU A 294 -9.49 5.03 12.16
CA GLU A 294 -9.55 3.60 11.87
C GLU A 294 -10.99 3.11 12.05
N LEU A 295 -11.52 2.41 11.04
CA LEU A 295 -12.92 1.98 11.06
C LEU A 295 -13.17 0.88 12.09
N ASN A 296 -12.15 0.10 12.45
CA ASN A 296 -12.23 -0.89 13.53
C ASN A 296 -12.30 -0.24 14.92
N ALA A 297 -11.86 1.02 15.07
CA ALA A 297 -11.92 1.79 16.30
C ALA A 297 -13.28 2.47 16.50
N ILE A 298 -14.17 2.39 15.50
CA ILE A 298 -15.52 2.95 15.55
C ILE A 298 -16.55 1.82 15.73
N ASP A 299 -17.15 1.79 16.91
CA ASP A 299 -18.33 0.99 17.24
C ASP A 299 -19.55 1.90 17.41
N ILE A 300 -20.44 1.88 16.42
CA ILE A 300 -21.69 2.64 16.45
C ILE A 300 -22.64 2.20 17.59
N ARG A 301 -22.39 1.03 18.21
CA ARG A 301 -23.16 0.51 19.35
C ARG A 301 -22.58 0.94 20.70
N ASP A 302 -21.30 1.29 20.74
CA ASP A 302 -20.58 1.68 21.96
C ASP A 302 -19.67 2.88 21.69
N LEU A 303 -20.28 4.07 21.67
CA LEU A 303 -19.59 5.32 21.37
C LEU A 303 -18.49 5.67 22.38
N SER A 304 -18.51 5.09 23.57
CA SER A 304 -17.52 5.35 24.63
C SER A 304 -16.12 4.84 24.27
N LYS A 305 -16.06 3.87 23.35
CA LYS A 305 -14.82 3.26 22.86
C LYS A 305 -14.25 3.95 21.63
N ASN A 306 -15.03 4.81 20.99
CA ASN A 306 -14.64 5.42 19.72
C ASN A 306 -13.44 6.36 19.92
N LYS A 307 -12.41 6.14 19.11
CA LYS A 307 -11.17 6.89 19.15
C LYS A 307 -10.66 7.15 17.74
N PHE A 308 -9.76 8.13 17.63
CA PHE A 308 -9.09 8.46 16.39
C PHE A 308 -7.71 9.06 16.69
N TYR A 309 -6.86 9.10 15.67
CA TYR A 309 -5.57 9.76 15.73
C TYR A 309 -5.74 11.21 15.30
N LEU A 310 -5.30 12.13 16.14
CA LEU A 310 -5.30 13.57 15.87
C LEU A 310 -3.85 14.04 15.73
N SER A 311 -3.54 14.82 14.70
CA SER A 311 -2.21 15.42 14.57
C SER A 311 -1.91 16.33 15.77
N LEU A 312 -0.69 16.22 16.29
CA LEU A 312 -0.19 17.12 17.34
C LEU A 312 0.18 18.49 16.78
N ASP A 313 0.53 18.59 15.50
CA ASP A 313 0.95 19.84 14.86
C ASP A 313 -0.26 20.68 14.45
N LYS A 314 -0.25 21.98 14.76
CA LYS A 314 -1.37 22.92 14.59
C LYS A 314 -1.89 23.03 13.17
N SER A 315 -1.08 22.78 12.16
CA SER A 315 -1.48 22.81 10.75
C SER A 315 -1.60 21.41 10.12
N GLY A 316 -1.57 20.36 10.93
CA GLY A 316 -1.50 18.98 10.45
C GLY A 316 -0.05 18.49 10.32
N THR A 317 0.11 17.17 10.27
CA THR A 317 1.44 16.53 10.15
C THR A 317 1.75 16.34 8.67
N ILE A 318 2.81 16.96 8.16
CA ILE A 318 3.27 16.71 6.78
C ILE A 318 3.79 15.28 6.66
N ILE A 319 3.23 14.54 5.71
CA ILE A 319 3.66 13.18 5.38
C ILE A 319 3.90 13.12 3.88
N GLU A 320 5.11 12.76 3.51
CA GLU A 320 5.51 12.49 2.12
C GLU A 320 4.80 11.23 1.63
N ASP A 321 4.13 11.35 0.48
CA ASP A 321 3.31 10.35 -0.19
C ASP A 321 2.62 9.38 0.78
N TYR A 322 1.63 9.89 1.52
CA TYR A 322 0.99 9.13 2.59
C TYR A 322 0.26 7.86 2.11
N ASP A 323 -0.01 7.73 0.80
CA ASP A 323 -0.56 6.53 0.19
C ASP A 323 0.47 5.39 0.27
N GLU A 324 1.73 5.67 -0.09
CA GLU A 324 2.85 4.71 -0.09
C GLU A 324 3.38 4.40 1.33
N GLN A 325 3.10 5.27 2.30
CA GLN A 325 3.43 5.00 3.70
C GLN A 325 2.47 3.95 4.29
N GLY A 326 2.95 2.99 5.09
CA GLY A 326 2.08 2.00 5.77
C GLY A 326 1.12 2.62 6.81
N MET A 327 0.80 1.89 7.88
CA MET A 327 0.06 2.48 9.03
C MET A 327 0.95 3.45 9.82
N PHE A 328 1.34 4.56 9.21
CA PHE A 328 2.36 5.49 9.68
C PHE A 328 2.05 6.15 11.03
N TRP A 329 0.78 6.16 11.42
CA TRP A 329 0.28 6.65 12.70
C TRP A 329 0.39 5.62 13.84
N GLN A 330 0.61 4.33 13.53
CA GLN A 330 0.67 3.23 14.50
C GLN A 330 2.08 3.00 15.08
N SER A 331 2.17 2.04 16.02
CA SER A 331 3.27 1.82 16.98
C SER A 331 4.68 1.71 16.41
N VAL A 332 4.84 1.40 15.13
CA VAL A 332 6.11 1.18 14.41
C VAL A 332 6.40 2.29 13.37
N GLY A 333 5.44 3.16 13.06
CA GLY A 333 5.58 4.15 11.99
C GLY A 333 6.50 5.34 12.34
N LYS A 334 7.27 5.79 11.34
CA LYS A 334 8.13 7.00 11.38
C LYS A 334 7.43 8.23 11.97
N TYR A 335 6.13 8.36 11.71
CA TYR A 335 5.32 9.53 12.03
C TYR A 335 4.46 9.40 13.29
N LYS A 336 4.46 8.24 13.97
CA LYS A 336 3.65 7.96 15.16
C LYS A 336 3.68 9.07 16.21
N LYS A 337 4.89 9.56 16.53
CA LYS A 337 5.11 10.58 17.56
C LYS A 337 4.40 11.91 17.27
N ASN A 338 3.92 12.10 16.04
CA ASN A 338 3.22 13.29 15.59
C ASN A 338 1.69 13.17 15.76
N PHE A 339 1.18 12.04 16.25
CA PHE A 339 -0.25 11.80 16.43
C PHE A 339 -0.60 11.40 17.86
N ALA A 340 -1.72 11.92 18.37
CA ALA A 340 -2.31 11.52 19.63
C ALA A 340 -3.55 10.66 19.38
N TYR A 341 -3.63 9.50 20.03
CA TYR A 341 -4.80 8.64 19.99
C TYR A 341 -5.81 9.10 21.05
N VAL A 342 -6.88 9.78 20.60
CA VAL A 342 -7.82 10.52 21.46
C VAL A 342 -9.26 10.02 21.29
N PRO A 343 -10.15 10.26 22.27
CA PRO A 343 -11.57 9.93 22.13
C PRO A 343 -12.22 10.67 20.96
N PHE A 344 -13.04 9.98 20.18
CA PHE A 344 -13.89 10.55 19.11
C PHE A 344 -15.11 11.27 19.73
N SER A 345 -14.82 12.26 20.56
CA SER A 345 -15.79 13.06 21.30
C SER A 345 -15.97 14.43 20.66
N LYS A 346 -17.10 15.08 20.93
CA LYS A 346 -17.41 16.42 20.41
C LYS A 346 -16.26 17.41 20.61
N GLY A 347 -15.64 17.43 21.81
CA GLY A 347 -14.54 18.36 22.09
C GLY A 347 -13.32 18.14 21.19
N LYS A 348 -12.96 16.87 20.94
CA LYS A 348 -11.85 16.52 20.05
C LYS A 348 -12.18 16.69 18.56
N GLN A 349 -13.43 16.50 18.17
CA GLN A 349 -13.90 16.82 16.82
C GLN A 349 -13.86 18.33 16.57
N VAL A 350 -14.23 19.16 17.53
CA VAL A 350 -14.10 20.63 17.45
C VAL A 350 -12.64 21.06 17.36
N GLU A 351 -11.75 20.42 18.13
CA GLU A 351 -10.30 20.66 18.05
C GLU A 351 -9.75 20.35 16.65
N LEU A 352 -10.16 19.23 16.06
CA LEU A 352 -9.84 18.88 14.66
C LEU A 352 -10.34 19.95 13.68
N MET A 353 -11.60 20.40 13.80
CA MET A 353 -12.16 21.43 12.90
C MET A 353 -11.36 22.73 12.97
N LYS A 354 -10.99 23.18 14.18
CA LYS A 354 -10.17 24.39 14.34
C LYS A 354 -8.79 24.23 13.71
N LYS A 355 -8.19 23.05 13.80
CA LYS A 355 -6.90 22.73 13.16
C LYS A 355 -6.98 22.85 11.64
N ILE A 356 -8.03 22.30 11.03
CA ILE A 356 -8.30 22.40 9.60
C ILE A 356 -8.55 23.86 9.21
N ILE A 357 -9.30 24.63 10.00
CA ILE A 357 -9.53 26.07 9.74
C ILE A 357 -8.22 26.86 9.82
N ASP A 358 -7.31 26.51 10.72
CA ASP A 358 -6.04 27.20 10.88
C ASP A 358 -5.07 26.94 9.71
N SER A 359 -5.26 25.87 8.93
CA SER A 359 -4.32 25.53 7.85
C SER A 359 -4.42 26.46 6.65
N ILE A 360 -5.59 27.07 6.38
CA ILE A 360 -5.76 28.04 5.27
C ILE A 360 -4.80 29.22 5.34
N GLU A 361 -4.37 29.59 6.56
CA GLU A 361 -3.46 30.71 6.78
C GLU A 361 -2.02 30.40 6.34
N ASN A 362 -1.67 29.12 6.21
CA ASN A 362 -0.33 28.65 5.84
C ASN A 362 -0.20 28.30 4.36
N ILE A 363 -1.28 28.39 3.59
CA ILE A 363 -1.25 28.10 2.15
C ILE A 363 -0.63 29.32 1.47
N GLU A 364 0.56 29.13 0.91
CA GLU A 364 1.23 30.16 0.12
C GLU A 364 0.34 30.47 -1.10
N VAL A 365 -0.18 31.69 -1.15
CA VAL A 365 -0.91 32.19 -2.32
C VAL A 365 0.11 32.36 -3.44
N THR A 366 0.33 31.32 -4.23
CA THR A 366 0.93 31.49 -5.54
C THR A 366 -0.07 32.24 -6.40
N GLU A 367 0.21 33.52 -6.66
CA GLU A 367 -0.48 34.30 -7.69
C GLU A 367 -0.35 33.52 -9.02
N TRP A 368 -1.49 33.10 -9.58
CA TRP A 368 -1.57 32.49 -10.91
C TRP A 368 -1.54 33.53 -12.01
#